data_AF-A0A1E3QRW8-F1
#
_entry.id   AF-A0A1E3QRW8-F1
#
_cell.length_a   1.000
_cell.length_b   1.000
_cell.length_c   1.000
_cell.angle_alpha   90.00
_cell.angle_beta   90.00
_cell.angle_gamma   90.00
#
_symmetry.space_group_name_H-M   'P 1'
#
loop_
_entity.id
_entity.type
_entity.pdbx_description
1 polymer ?
#
loop_
_entity_poly.entity_id
_entity_poly.type
_entity_poly.pdbx_seq_one_letter_code
_entity_poly.pdbx_strand_id
1 'polypeptide(L)' 'MVCIRSRPHAQQTPKQRAANVKFAKKIEKNMGKPKQVKAQEFPLSKTWIAILAFLIAGGAVLEILRLFF' A
#
# COMPACT_ATOMS: atom_id res chain seq x y z
N MET A 1 -4.78 21.92 27.73
CA MET A 1 -5.43 20.79 28.44
C MET A 1 -6.84 20.63 27.87
N VAL A 2 -6.99 19.82 26.80
CA VAL A 2 -8.28 19.60 26.14
C VAL A 2 -8.88 18.31 26.69
N CYS A 3 -9.98 18.44 27.42
CA CYS A 3 -10.74 17.31 27.95
C CYS A 3 -11.39 16.56 26.78
N ILE A 4 -10.81 15.43 26.38
CA ILE A 4 -11.38 14.53 25.36
C ILE A 4 -12.64 13.92 25.97
N ARG A 5 -13.79 14.53 25.69
CA ARG A 5 -15.10 14.05 26.11
C ARG A 5 -15.42 12.81 25.27
N SER A 6 -15.06 11.63 25.78
CA SER A 6 -15.42 10.33 25.24
C SER A 6 -16.94 10.29 25.06
N ARG A 7 -17.43 10.40 23.82
CA ARG A 7 -18.87 10.33 23.54
C ARG A 7 -19.32 8.90 23.83
N PRO A 8 -20.30 8.66 24.71
CA PRO A 8 -20.88 7.33 24.84
C PRO A 8 -21.53 6.99 23.49
N HIS A 9 -21.15 5.85 22.92
CA HIS A 9 -21.80 5.35 21.71
C HIS A 9 -23.25 4.99 22.07
N ALA A 10 -24.15 5.95 21.90
CA ALA A 10 -25.58 5.72 22.03
C ALA A 10 -25.96 4.57 21.08
N GLN A 11 -26.61 3.55 21.63
CA GLN A 11 -27.12 2.42 20.85
C GLN A 11 -27.97 2.97 19.70
N GLN A 12 -27.55 2.71 18.47
CA GLN A 12 -28.15 3.32 17.29
C GLN A 12 -29.60 2.87 17.16
N THR A 13 -30.51 3.84 17.15
CA THR A 13 -31.93 3.55 16.93
C THR A 13 -32.14 3.02 15.50
N PRO A 14 -33.18 2.19 15.27
CA PRO A 14 -33.50 1.69 13.92
C PRO A 14 -33.66 2.81 12.89
N LYS A 15 -34.18 3.97 13.33
CA LYS A 15 -34.34 5.17 12.52
C LYS A 15 -32.98 5.77 12.10
N GLN A 16 -31.99 5.81 13.00
CA GLN A 16 -30.63 6.25 12.67
C GLN A 16 -29.94 5.26 11.73
N ARG A 17 -30.15 3.95 11.90
CA ARG A 17 -29.62 2.93 10.98
C ARG A 17 -30.17 3.13 9.57
N ALA A 18 -31.48 3.35 9.43
CA ALA A 18 -32.11 3.63 8.14
C ALA A 18 -31.60 4.94 7.50
N ALA A 19 -31.36 5.98 8.29
CA ALA A 19 -30.78 7.23 7.82
C ALA A 19 -29.33 7.06 7.33
N ASN A 20 -28.51 6.31 8.06
CA ASN A 20 -27.13 6.01 7.68
C ASN A 20 -27.06 5.22 6.37
N VAL A 21 -27.97 4.26 6.16
CA VAL A 21 -28.07 3.51 4.91
C VAL A 21 -28.45 4.43 3.73
N LYS A 22 -29.39 5.36 3.93
CA LYS A 22 -29.75 6.34 2.89
C LYS A 22 -28.59 7.29 2.57
N PHE A 23 -27.86 7.72 3.59
CA PHE A 23 -26.70 8.58 3.42
C PHE A 23 -25.56 7.86 2.70
N ALA A 24 -25.23 6.63 3.09
CA ALA A 24 -24.22 5.80 2.44
C ALA A 24 -24.51 5.65 0.94
N LYS A 25 -25.74 5.29 0.57
CA LYS A 25 -26.16 5.18 -0.85
C LYS A 25 -26.04 6.50 -1.62
N LYS A 26 -26.25 7.64 -0.95
CA LYS A 26 -26.09 8.96 -1.57
C LYS A 26 -24.62 9.28 -1.78
N ILE A 27 -23.76 8.98 -0.80
CA ILE A 27 -22.32 9.19 -0.89
C ILE A 27 -21.70 8.27 -1.94
N GLU A 28 -22.08 6.99 -2.01
CA GLU A 28 -21.62 6.04 -3.04
C GLU A 28 -21.94 6.49 -4.47
N LYS A 29 -23.02 7.26 -4.67
CA LYS A 29 -23.35 7.84 -5.99
C LYS A 29 -22.51 9.07 -6.34
N ASN A 30 -22.00 9.78 -5.34
CA ASN A 30 -21.26 11.04 -5.53
C ASN A 30 -19.73 10.84 -5.44
N MET A 31 -19.27 9.88 -4.63
CA MET A 31 -17.90 9.39 -4.63
C MET A 31 -17.79 8.42 -5.80
N GLY A 32 -17.15 8.86 -6.89
CA GLY A 32 -16.88 8.00 -8.04
C GLY A 32 -16.16 6.69 -7.66
N LYS A 33 -16.01 5.79 -8.65
CA LYS A 33 -15.46 4.44 -8.45
C LYS A 33 -14.18 4.50 -7.61
N PRO A 34 -14.04 3.67 -6.56
CA PRO A 34 -12.82 3.65 -5.76
C PRO A 34 -11.65 3.42 -6.70
N LYS A 35 -10.68 4.36 -6.68
CA LYS A 35 -9.48 4.25 -7.49
C LYS A 35 -8.80 2.96 -7.07
N GLN A 36 -8.82 1.95 -7.95
CA GLN A 36 -8.06 0.73 -7.73
C GLN A 36 -6.62 1.17 -7.56
N VAL A 37 -6.13 1.07 -6.32
CA VAL A 37 -4.73 1.30 -6.00
C VAL A 37 -4.01 0.15 -6.70
N LYS A 38 -3.57 0.40 -7.93
CA LYS A 38 -2.69 -0.54 -8.63
C LYS A 38 -1.53 -0.78 -7.69
N ALA A 39 -1.25 -2.05 -7.40
CA ALA A 39 -0.11 -2.43 -6.58
C ALA A 39 1.10 -1.61 -7.06
N GLN A 40 1.66 -0.81 -6.15
CA GLN A 40 2.81 0.01 -6.48
C GLN A 40 3.95 -0.95 -6.80
N GLU A 41 4.21 -1.13 -8.09
CA GLU A 41 5.43 -1.78 -8.56
C GLU A 41 6.59 -0.99 -7.97
N PHE A 42 7.39 -1.64 -7.13
CA PHE A 42 8.55 -1.01 -6.51
C PHE A 42 9.40 -0.37 -7.61
N PRO A 43 9.62 0.96 -7.59
CA PRO A 43 10.30 1.68 -8.66
C PRO A 43 11.82 1.49 -8.58
N LEU A 44 12.29 0.25 -8.38
CA LEU A 44 13.70 -0.08 -8.48
C LEU A 44 14.05 -0.17 -9.97
N SER A 45 14.89 0.76 -10.44
CA SER A 45 15.30 0.75 -11.83
C SER A 45 15.99 -0.57 -12.16
N LYS A 46 15.66 -1.16 -13.32
CA LYS A 46 16.30 -2.39 -13.81
C LYS A 46 17.82 -2.24 -13.94
N THR A 47 18.30 -1.01 -14.18
CA THR A 47 19.72 -0.66 -14.25
C THR A 47 20.46 -0.95 -12.95
N TRP A 48 19.90 -0.56 -11.79
CA TRP A 48 20.50 -0.84 -10.48
C TRP A 48 20.59 -2.35 -10.20
N ILE A 49 19.57 -3.11 -10.58
CA ILE A 49 19.57 -4.58 -10.45
C ILE A 49 20.67 -5.19 -11.33
N ALA A 50 20.81 -4.72 -12.58
CA ALA A 50 21.83 -5.20 -13.49
C ALA A 50 23.26 -4.90 -12.99
N ILE A 51 23.49 -3.71 -12.43
CA ILE A 51 24.78 -3.35 -11.82
C ILE A 51 25.08 -4.29 -10.64
N LEU A 52 24.11 -4.51 -9.75
CA LEU A 52 24.29 -5.38 -8.60
C LEU A 52 24.63 -6.82 -9.03
N ALA A 53 23.91 -7.34 -10.03
CA ALA A 53 24.17 -8.65 -10.61
C ALA A 53 25.57 -8.74 -11.24
N PHE A 54 26.02 -7.68 -11.92
CA PHE A 54 27.37 -7.62 -12.49
C PHE A 54 28.46 -7.63 -11.40
N LEU A 55 28.29 -6.91 -10.28
CA LEU A 55 29.26 -6.94 -9.18
C LEU A 55 29.40 -8.34 -8.58
N ILE A 56 28.27 -9.04 -8.38
CA ILE A 56 28.25 -10.42 -7.86
C ILE A 56 28.90 -11.37 -8.87
N ALA A 57 28.51 -11.31 -10.14
CA ALA A 57 29.05 -12.18 -11.19
C ALA A 57 30.53 -11.92 -11.46
N GLY A 58 30.96 -10.66 -11.47
CA GLY A 58 32.37 -10.28 -11.66
C GLY A 58 33.27 -10.85 -10.57
N GLY A 59 32.85 -10.78 -9.29
CA GLY A 59 33.57 -11.41 -8.19
C GLY A 59 33.68 -12.93 -8.36
N ALA A 60 32.57 -13.60 -8.71
CA ALA A 60 32.56 -15.04 -8.94
C ALA A 60 33.46 -15.45 -10.12
N VAL A 61 33.48 -14.68 -11.21
CA VAL A 61 34.36 -14.94 -12.37
C VAL A 61 35.84 -14.81 -11.98
N LEU A 62 36.20 -13.80 -11.18
CA LEU A 62 37.58 -13.64 -10.70
C LEU A 62 38.01 -14.79 -9.78
N GLU A 63 37.12 -15.28 -8.92
CA GLU A 63 37.40 -16.46 -8.09
C GLU A 63 37.60 -17.72 -8.94
N ILE A 64 36.77 -17.94 -9.96
CA ILE A 64 36.93 -19.07 -10.88
C ILE A 64 38.27 -18.98 -11.62
N LEU A 65 38.62 -17.79 -12.14
CA LEU A 65 39.91 -17.59 -12.79
C LEU A 65 41.08 -17.90 -11.86
N ARG A 66 41.01 -17.47 -10.59
CA ARG A 66 42.01 -17.78 -9.55
C ARG A 66 42.09 -19.28 -9.20
N LEU A 67 41.02 -20.05 -9.36
CA LEU A 67 41.03 -21.48 -9.10
C LEU A 67 41.74 -22.28 -10.22
N PHE A 68 41.71 -21.76 -11.45
CA PHE A 68 42.28 -22.44 -12.62
C PHE A 68 43.66 -21.91 -13.06
N PHE A 69 44.04 -20.71 -12.64
CA PHE A 69 45.29 -20.03 -12.99
C PHE A 69 46.08 -19.65 -11.73
#